data_AF-A0A8I0G230-F1
#
_entry.id   AF-A0A8I0G230-F1
#
_cell.length_a   1.000
_cell.length_b   1.000
_cell.length_c   1.000
_cell.angle_alpha   90.00
_cell.angle_beta   90.00
_cell.angle_gamma   90.00
#
_symmetry.space_group_name_H-M   'P 1'
#
loop_
_entity.id
_entity.type
_entity.pdbx_description
1 polymer ?
#
loop_
_entity_poly.entity_id
_entity_poly.type
_entity_poly.pdbx_seq_one_letter_code
_entity_poly.pdbx_strand_id
1 'polypeptide(L)'
;MRRTLLGLVAAVAVAASTTLVAAPAQAAAKPVTIKTISNKSIDWYGTALVKPSFTKAKKVKVLKKAMTIHQGGKVLRKNRTAVKLKPGTYRVTTKVTYKYKGKKRATVKKQRLVVKQGRCATVQNLRSLKVDPAFSPDVIGDSIANTARKLHSRGSGESYTPDKLIAQLEALKVLLGDEMPEIVVLIDEAIAEVKALQAKGVTVLEDRTYQGCGKQDIDVYATFANGELIMAEDDSDLMMMSGARAALAAAR
;
A
#
# COMPACT_ATOMS: atom_id res chain seq x y z
N MET A 1 27.12 -31.79 -27.04
CA MET A 1 27.49 -33.13 -26.51
C MET A 1 26.26 -33.74 -25.87
N ARG A 2 25.77 -34.85 -26.43
CA ARG A 2 24.64 -35.65 -25.94
C ARG A 2 25.03 -36.40 -24.68
N ARG A 3 24.14 -36.49 -23.68
CA ARG A 3 24.15 -37.58 -22.68
C ARG A 3 22.75 -37.78 -22.08
N THR A 4 22.03 -38.69 -22.71
CA THR A 4 20.93 -39.49 -22.16
C THR A 4 21.47 -40.41 -21.06
N LEU A 5 20.74 -40.58 -19.96
CA LEU A 5 20.97 -41.67 -19.00
C LEU A 5 19.64 -42.14 -18.40
N LEU A 6 19.32 -43.38 -18.76
CA LEU A 6 18.34 -44.27 -18.13
C LEU A 6 18.74 -44.58 -16.68
N GLY A 7 17.77 -44.82 -15.81
CA GLY A 7 17.96 -45.52 -14.53
C GLY A 7 16.61 -45.76 -13.84
N LEU A 8 16.01 -46.93 -14.06
CA LEU A 8 15.98 -48.10 -13.17
C LEU A 8 14.92 -47.96 -12.04
N VAL A 9 13.78 -48.61 -12.26
CA VAL A 9 12.66 -48.73 -11.31
C VAL A 9 12.91 -49.94 -10.40
N ALA A 10 13.03 -49.69 -9.09
CA ALA A 10 13.06 -50.74 -8.07
C ALA A 10 11.74 -50.72 -7.29
N ALA A 11 10.93 -51.76 -7.46
CA ALA A 11 9.68 -51.97 -6.74
C ALA A 11 9.97 -52.68 -5.41
N VAL A 12 9.83 -51.97 -4.30
CA VAL A 12 9.90 -52.53 -2.94
C VAL A 12 8.49 -52.72 -2.42
N ALA A 13 8.09 -53.99 -2.22
CA ALA A 13 6.84 -54.37 -1.58
C ALA A 13 6.98 -54.24 -0.05
N VAL A 14 6.35 -53.21 0.53
CA VAL A 14 6.27 -53.00 1.98
C VAL A 14 4.96 -53.60 2.49
N ALA A 15 5.06 -54.61 3.36
CA ALA A 15 3.94 -55.20 4.08
C ALA A 15 3.30 -54.16 5.01
N ALA A 16 2.04 -53.83 4.77
CA ALA A 16 1.27 -52.87 5.54
C ALA A 16 0.66 -53.53 6.79
N SER A 17 1.32 -53.39 7.93
CA SER A 17 0.73 -53.64 9.25
C SER A 17 -0.32 -52.56 9.56
N THR A 18 -1.59 -52.96 9.61
CA THR A 18 -2.75 -52.10 9.86
C THR A 18 -2.87 -51.74 11.35
N THR A 19 -2.09 -50.76 11.79
CA THR A 19 -2.34 -50.12 13.10
C THR A 19 -3.66 -49.33 13.02
N LEU A 20 -4.69 -49.82 13.72
CA LEU A 20 -5.94 -49.10 13.96
C LEU A 20 -5.63 -47.82 14.77
N VAL A 21 -5.37 -46.72 14.07
CA VAL A 21 -5.24 -45.39 14.69
C VAL A 21 -6.61 -44.99 15.20
N ALA A 22 -6.83 -45.12 16.51
CA ALA A 22 -8.02 -44.61 17.18
C ALA A 22 -8.19 -43.12 16.84
N ALA A 23 -9.30 -42.79 16.18
CA ALA A 23 -9.60 -41.42 15.79
C ALA A 23 -9.58 -40.52 17.05
N PRO A 24 -8.84 -39.39 17.03
CA PRO A 24 -8.75 -38.53 18.19
C PRO A 24 -10.15 -38.01 18.55
N ALA A 25 -10.53 -38.19 19.81
CA ALA A 25 -11.81 -37.72 20.34
C ALA A 25 -11.96 -36.22 20.06
N GLN A 26 -12.91 -35.88 19.17
CA GLN A 26 -13.17 -34.49 18.79
C GLN A 26 -13.74 -33.74 19.99
N ALA A 27 -12.96 -32.77 20.48
CA ALA A 27 -13.35 -31.93 21.60
C ALA A 27 -14.72 -31.27 21.34
N ALA A 28 -15.63 -31.42 22.29
CA ALA A 28 -16.98 -30.88 22.20
C ALA A 28 -16.97 -29.39 21.81
N ALA A 29 -17.79 -29.05 20.81
CA ALA A 29 -17.85 -27.69 20.27
C ALA A 29 -18.20 -26.67 21.37
N LYS A 30 -17.37 -25.63 21.50
CA LYS A 30 -17.56 -24.58 22.51
C LYS A 30 -18.85 -23.79 22.22
N PRO A 31 -19.68 -23.47 23.24
CA PRO A 31 -20.94 -22.73 23.03
C PRO A 31 -20.76 -21.34 22.42
N VAL A 32 -19.66 -20.65 22.76
CA VAL A 32 -19.28 -19.35 22.19
C VAL A 32 -17.79 -19.35 21.92
N THR A 33 -17.42 -18.97 20.70
CA THR A 33 -16.02 -18.87 20.28
C THR A 33 -15.73 -17.43 19.86
N ILE A 34 -14.75 -16.79 20.51
CA ILE A 34 -14.32 -15.43 20.15
C ILE A 34 -13.31 -15.53 19.01
N LYS A 35 -13.64 -14.92 17.87
CA LYS A 35 -12.78 -14.91 16.68
C LYS A 35 -11.53 -14.06 16.94
N THR A 36 -10.46 -14.38 16.23
CA THR A 36 -9.26 -13.55 16.23
C THR A 36 -9.58 -12.21 15.55
N ILE A 37 -9.12 -11.11 16.15
CA ILE A 37 -9.19 -9.79 15.52
C ILE A 37 -7.92 -9.66 14.68
N SER A 38 -8.08 -9.60 13.36
CA SER A 38 -6.96 -9.41 12.45
C SER A 38 -6.30 -8.05 12.65
N ASN A 39 -4.99 -7.98 12.36
CA ASN A 39 -4.27 -6.72 12.31
C ASN A 39 -4.94 -5.77 11.31
N LYS A 40 -4.82 -4.48 11.59
CA LYS A 40 -5.41 -3.43 10.75
C LYS A 40 -4.30 -2.57 10.17
N SER A 41 -4.47 -2.17 8.92
CA SER A 41 -3.74 -1.05 8.33
C SER A 41 -4.72 0.12 8.25
N ILE A 42 -4.23 1.32 8.51
CA ILE A 42 -4.99 2.57 8.41
C ILE A 42 -4.16 3.60 7.67
N ASP A 43 -4.81 4.59 7.09
CA ASP A 43 -4.11 5.71 6.47
C ASP A 43 -3.32 6.50 7.51
N TRP A 44 -2.41 7.37 7.06
CA TRP A 44 -1.46 8.08 7.92
C TRP A 44 -2.12 8.83 9.10
N TYR A 45 -3.29 9.45 8.87
CA TYR A 45 -4.08 10.16 9.89
C TYR A 45 -5.31 9.37 10.40
N GLY A 46 -5.44 8.11 9.99
CA GLY A 46 -6.62 7.31 10.23
C GLY A 46 -6.78 6.81 11.67
N THR A 47 -7.94 6.21 11.95
CA THR A 47 -8.12 5.36 13.12
C THR A 47 -8.80 4.06 12.72
N ALA A 48 -8.38 2.95 13.32
CA ALA A 48 -8.96 1.64 13.08
C ALA A 48 -10.17 1.44 13.99
N LEU A 49 -11.34 1.22 13.41
CA LEU A 49 -12.52 0.80 14.18
C LEU A 49 -12.41 -0.70 14.52
N VAL A 50 -12.22 -0.99 15.80
CA VAL A 50 -12.10 -2.36 16.31
C VAL A 50 -13.40 -2.77 16.98
N LYS A 51 -13.97 -3.91 16.55
CA LYS A 51 -15.18 -4.51 17.11
C LYS A 51 -14.89 -5.96 17.55
N PRO A 52 -15.52 -6.45 18.63
CA PRO A 52 -15.36 -7.84 19.03
C PRO A 52 -16.16 -8.73 18.08
N SER A 53 -15.56 -9.83 17.62
CA SER A 53 -16.19 -10.80 16.72
C SER A 53 -16.25 -12.17 17.40
N PHE A 54 -17.38 -12.86 17.26
CA PHE A 54 -17.61 -14.17 17.88
C PHE A 54 -18.61 -14.99 17.08
N THR A 55 -18.58 -16.31 17.26
CA THR A 55 -19.61 -17.26 16.82
C THR A 55 -20.30 -17.85 18.04
N LYS A 56 -21.56 -18.26 17.87
CA LYS A 56 -22.37 -18.89 18.91
C LYS A 56 -22.99 -20.19 18.38
N ALA A 57 -23.10 -21.19 19.25
CA ALA A 57 -23.84 -22.40 18.97
C ALA A 57 -25.37 -22.15 19.00
N LYS A 58 -26.15 -23.12 18.52
CA LYS A 58 -27.61 -23.13 18.66
C LYS A 58 -28.00 -23.05 20.15
N LYS A 59 -29.14 -22.41 20.46
CA LYS A 59 -29.68 -22.24 21.83
C LYS A 59 -28.80 -21.42 22.80
N VAL A 60 -27.92 -20.57 22.28
CA VAL A 60 -27.13 -19.59 23.06
C VAL A 60 -27.73 -18.18 22.91
N LYS A 61 -28.06 -17.53 24.04
CA LYS A 61 -28.48 -16.12 24.08
C LYS A 61 -27.32 -15.23 24.56
N VAL A 62 -26.81 -14.36 23.71
CA VAL A 62 -25.75 -13.41 24.08
C VAL A 62 -26.37 -12.25 24.86
N LEU A 63 -25.80 -11.94 26.03
CA LEU A 63 -26.30 -10.90 26.93
C LEU A 63 -25.48 -9.62 26.82
N LYS A 64 -24.16 -9.74 26.82
CA LYS A 64 -23.25 -8.60 26.77
C LYS A 64 -21.98 -8.97 26.02
N LYS A 65 -21.53 -8.08 25.15
CA LYS A 65 -20.22 -8.15 24.51
C LYS A 65 -19.45 -6.88 24.86
N ALA A 66 -18.22 -7.04 25.32
CA ALA A 66 -17.39 -5.91 25.68
C ALA A 66 -15.92 -6.23 25.44
N MET A 67 -15.13 -5.19 25.18
CA MET A 67 -13.68 -5.28 25.10
C MET A 67 -13.01 -4.26 26.00
N THR A 68 -11.83 -4.62 26.49
CA THR A 68 -10.90 -3.75 27.20
C THR A 68 -9.59 -3.74 26.44
N ILE A 69 -9.03 -2.56 26.21
CA ILE A 69 -7.85 -2.34 25.40
C ILE A 69 -6.75 -1.76 26.28
N HIS A 70 -5.58 -2.37 26.22
CA HIS A 70 -4.37 -1.89 26.86
C HIS A 70 -3.33 -1.50 25.82
N GLN A 71 -2.54 -0.47 26.13
CA GLN A 71 -1.36 -0.04 25.38
C GLN A 71 -0.25 0.25 26.40
N GLY A 72 0.94 -0.35 26.23
CA GLY A 72 2.05 -0.15 27.17
C GLY A 72 1.69 -0.44 28.64
N GLY A 73 0.92 -1.51 28.90
CA GLY A 73 0.46 -1.88 30.24
C GLY A 73 -0.75 -1.08 30.77
N LYS A 74 -0.95 0.16 30.32
CA LYS A 74 -2.06 1.02 30.75
C LYS A 74 -3.37 0.64 30.06
N VAL A 75 -4.49 0.78 30.78
CA VAL A 75 -5.84 0.62 30.21
C VAL A 75 -6.20 1.88 29.43
N LEU A 76 -6.29 1.77 28.11
CA LEU A 76 -6.68 2.90 27.25
C LEU A 76 -8.20 3.08 27.21
N ARG A 77 -8.94 1.96 27.12
CA ARG A 77 -10.41 1.91 27.08
C ARG A 77 -10.91 0.63 27.75
N LYS A 78 -11.98 0.72 28.54
CA LYS A 78 -12.57 -0.41 29.28
C LYS A 78 -14.02 -0.64 28.90
N ASN A 79 -14.43 -1.90 28.80
CA ASN A 79 -15.82 -2.34 28.61
C ASN A 79 -16.56 -1.73 27.40
N ARG A 80 -15.87 -1.48 26.27
CA ARG A 80 -16.48 -0.87 25.07
C ARG A 80 -16.95 -1.94 24.08
N THR A 81 -17.96 -1.64 23.26
CA THR A 81 -18.45 -2.50 22.17
C THR A 81 -17.74 -2.23 20.85
N ALA A 82 -17.15 -1.05 20.69
CA ALA A 82 -16.31 -0.65 19.58
C ALA A 82 -15.32 0.42 20.07
N VAL A 83 -14.13 0.48 19.47
CA VAL A 83 -13.11 1.50 19.79
C VAL A 83 -12.38 1.92 18.51
N LYS A 84 -12.18 3.23 18.33
CA LYS A 84 -11.26 3.77 17.32
C LYS A 84 -9.84 3.81 17.91
N LEU A 85 -8.88 3.18 17.24
CA LEU A 85 -7.49 3.11 17.68
C LEU A 85 -6.56 3.81 16.68
N LYS A 86 -5.56 4.52 17.20
CA LYS A 86 -4.45 5.05 16.42
C LYS A 86 -3.47 3.91 16.05
N PRO A 87 -2.45 4.17 15.21
CA PRO A 87 -1.38 3.21 15.00
C PRO A 87 -0.70 2.81 16.33
N GLY A 88 -0.37 1.54 16.46
CA GLY A 88 0.26 1.01 17.67
C GLY A 88 0.00 -0.47 17.91
N THR A 89 0.63 -0.99 18.98
CA THR A 89 0.44 -2.37 19.45
C THR A 89 -0.41 -2.38 20.71
N TYR A 90 -1.44 -3.22 20.69
CA TYR A 90 -2.47 -3.30 21.73
C TYR A 90 -2.62 -4.72 22.27
N ARG A 91 -3.01 -4.81 23.54
CA ARG A 91 -3.55 -6.03 24.13
C ARG A 91 -5.06 -5.86 24.29
N VAL A 92 -5.83 -6.65 23.54
CA VAL A 92 -7.29 -6.60 23.54
C VAL A 92 -7.83 -7.78 24.33
N THR A 93 -8.60 -7.50 25.37
CA THR A 93 -9.35 -8.49 26.14
C THR A 93 -10.81 -8.39 25.74
N THR A 94 -11.33 -9.40 25.06
CA THR A 94 -12.74 -9.50 24.71
C THR A 94 -13.46 -10.41 25.70
N LYS A 95 -14.58 -9.95 26.25
CA LYS A 95 -15.47 -10.71 27.13
C LYS A 95 -16.86 -10.77 26.52
N VAL A 96 -17.37 -11.98 26.34
CA VAL A 96 -18.74 -12.24 25.87
C VAL A 96 -19.49 -12.99 26.96
N THR A 97 -20.50 -12.35 27.53
CA THR A 97 -21.41 -12.94 28.52
C THR A 97 -22.66 -13.46 27.82
N TYR A 98 -23.05 -14.70 28.12
CA TYR A 98 -24.15 -15.40 27.45
C TYR A 98 -24.93 -16.30 28.41
N LYS A 99 -26.14 -16.71 28.01
CA LYS A 99 -26.97 -17.73 28.67
C LYS A 99 -26.99 -18.97 27.79
N TYR A 100 -26.70 -20.14 28.38
CA TYR A 100 -26.73 -21.44 27.71
C TYR A 100 -27.28 -22.49 28.66
N LYS A 101 -28.30 -23.25 28.23
CA LYS A 101 -29.03 -24.23 29.06
C LYS A 101 -29.45 -23.65 30.43
N GLY A 102 -30.11 -22.49 30.40
CA GLY A 102 -30.58 -21.81 31.61
C GLY A 102 -29.51 -21.07 32.43
N LYS A 103 -28.22 -21.41 32.28
CA LYS A 103 -27.12 -20.86 33.11
C LYS A 103 -26.39 -19.71 32.42
N LYS A 104 -25.99 -18.69 33.19
CA LYS A 104 -25.17 -17.57 32.73
C LYS A 104 -23.70 -17.97 32.71
N ARG A 105 -22.98 -17.66 31.63
CA ARG A 105 -21.57 -17.98 31.42
C ARG A 105 -20.85 -16.82 30.74
N ALA A 106 -19.52 -16.84 30.74
CA ALA A 106 -18.71 -15.87 30.01
C ALA A 106 -17.50 -16.55 29.35
N THR A 107 -17.21 -16.14 28.12
CA THR A 107 -15.97 -16.49 27.42
C THR A 107 -15.09 -15.25 27.35
N VAL A 108 -13.80 -15.42 27.64
CA VAL A 108 -12.80 -14.35 27.55
C VAL A 108 -11.69 -14.79 26.60
N LYS A 109 -11.24 -13.87 25.74
CA LYS A 109 -10.06 -14.06 24.89
C LYS A 109 -9.17 -12.82 25.00
N LYS A 110 -7.91 -13.04 25.29
CA LYS A 110 -6.86 -12.03 25.24
C LYS A 110 -6.08 -12.22 23.94
N GLN A 111 -5.82 -11.15 23.21
CA GLN A 111 -5.08 -11.20 21.95
C GLN A 111 -4.29 -9.93 21.71
N ARG A 112 -3.19 -10.05 20.97
CA ARG A 112 -2.41 -8.92 20.47
C ARG A 112 -3.05 -8.39 19.19
N LEU A 113 -3.20 -7.08 19.10
CA LEU A 113 -3.64 -6.39 17.88
C LEU A 113 -2.56 -5.38 17.51
N VAL A 114 -2.12 -5.40 16.25
CA VAL A 114 -1.28 -4.36 15.69
C VAL A 114 -2.12 -3.54 14.71
N VAL A 115 -2.15 -2.23 14.94
CA VAL A 115 -2.66 -1.25 14.00
C VAL A 115 -1.44 -0.62 13.34
N LYS A 116 -1.19 -0.98 12.07
CA LYS A 116 -0.10 -0.43 11.27
C LYS A 116 -0.54 0.92 10.71
N GLN A 117 0.37 1.88 10.73
CA GLN A 117 0.23 3.12 9.97
C GLN A 117 0.56 2.82 8.50
N GLY A 118 -0.28 3.30 7.61
CA GLY A 118 -0.09 3.25 6.16
C GLY A 118 1.12 4.10 5.75
N ARG A 119 1.61 3.82 4.56
CA ARG A 119 2.76 4.46 3.92
C ARG A 119 2.25 5.16 2.67
N CYS A 120 1.61 6.31 2.85
CA CYS A 120 1.01 7.07 1.77
C CYS A 120 1.38 8.56 1.90
N ALA A 121 1.36 9.26 0.79
CA ALA A 121 1.65 10.67 0.67
C ALA A 121 0.48 11.51 1.18
N THR A 122 0.77 12.73 1.63
CA THR A 122 -0.25 13.71 2.02
C THR A 122 0.09 15.03 1.34
N VAL A 123 -0.90 15.91 1.13
CA VAL A 123 -0.68 17.24 0.53
C VAL A 123 0.37 18.04 1.31
N GLN A 124 0.38 17.92 2.64
CA GLN A 124 1.38 18.59 3.46
C GLN A 124 2.79 18.03 3.23
N ASN A 125 2.92 16.71 3.03
CA ASN A 125 4.20 16.09 2.70
C ASN A 125 4.67 16.50 1.30
N LEU A 126 3.75 16.58 0.32
CA LEU A 126 4.03 17.10 -1.02
C LEU A 126 4.57 18.53 -0.96
N ARG A 127 3.89 19.43 -0.25
CA ARG A 127 4.32 20.83 -0.07
C ARG A 127 5.65 20.99 0.67
N SER A 128 6.13 19.94 1.33
CA SER A 128 7.44 19.94 1.99
C SER A 128 8.60 19.54 1.07
N LEU A 129 8.31 19.12 -0.16
CA LEU A 129 9.32 18.76 -1.14
C LEU A 129 10.02 20.01 -1.65
N LYS A 130 11.34 19.90 -1.83
CA LYS A 130 12.14 20.92 -2.50
C LYS A 130 12.31 20.51 -3.95
N VAL A 131 11.74 21.31 -4.86
CA VAL A 131 11.87 21.11 -6.30
C VAL A 131 12.93 22.05 -6.85
N ASP A 132 13.67 21.58 -7.85
CA ASP A 132 14.51 22.42 -8.69
C ASP A 132 14.06 22.33 -10.16
N PRO A 133 13.10 23.18 -10.57
CA PRO A 133 12.54 23.11 -11.92
C PRO A 133 13.56 23.45 -13.00
N ALA A 134 14.61 24.20 -12.65
CA ALA A 134 15.63 24.64 -13.60
C ALA A 134 16.79 23.65 -13.71
N PHE A 135 16.88 22.63 -12.85
CA PHE A 135 18.07 21.78 -12.73
C PHE A 135 19.36 22.62 -12.69
N SER A 136 19.39 23.55 -11.74
CA SER A 136 20.40 24.59 -11.54
C SER A 136 21.44 24.14 -10.50
N PRO A 137 22.73 24.51 -10.67
CA PRO A 137 23.77 24.19 -9.67
C PRO A 137 23.50 24.80 -8.28
N ASP A 138 22.73 25.90 -8.21
CA ASP A 138 22.49 26.64 -6.96
C ASP A 138 21.32 26.08 -6.12
N VAL A 139 20.43 25.29 -6.72
CA VAL A 139 19.22 24.80 -6.07
C VAL A 139 19.16 23.29 -6.19
N ILE A 140 19.65 22.57 -5.18
CA ILE A 140 19.53 21.10 -5.21
C ILE A 140 18.11 20.69 -4.81
N GLY A 141 17.39 19.99 -5.70
CA GLY A 141 16.10 19.36 -5.41
C GLY A 141 16.21 18.22 -4.39
N ASP A 142 15.10 17.78 -3.82
CA ASP A 142 15.12 16.60 -2.95
C ASP A 142 15.56 15.36 -3.73
N SER A 143 16.46 14.56 -3.16
CA SER A 143 16.79 13.25 -3.76
C SER A 143 15.60 12.29 -3.71
N ILE A 144 15.58 11.27 -4.57
CA ILE A 144 14.60 10.16 -4.51
C ILE A 144 14.46 9.60 -3.09
N ALA A 145 15.58 9.44 -2.37
CA ALA A 145 15.56 8.92 -1.00
C ALA A 145 14.92 9.89 0.01
N ASN A 146 15.13 11.20 -0.16
CA ASN A 146 14.50 12.22 0.68
C ASN A 146 13.01 12.34 0.37
N THR A 147 12.63 12.36 -0.91
CA THR A 147 11.22 12.35 -1.33
C THR A 147 10.52 11.11 -0.80
N ALA A 148 11.13 9.93 -0.92
CA ALA A 148 10.54 8.69 -0.42
C ALA A 148 10.34 8.69 1.10
N ARG A 149 11.22 9.38 1.84
CA ARG A 149 11.10 9.56 3.29
C ARG A 149 9.95 10.51 3.65
N LYS A 150 9.88 11.66 2.96
CA LYS A 150 8.84 12.68 3.15
C LYS A 150 7.45 12.16 2.76
N LEU A 151 7.35 11.42 1.65
CA LEU A 151 6.11 10.82 1.15
C LEU A 151 5.80 9.43 1.75
N HIS A 152 6.66 8.93 2.64
CA HIS A 152 6.53 7.65 3.35
C HIS A 152 6.46 6.38 2.47
N SER A 153 6.69 6.50 1.17
CA SER A 153 6.71 5.41 0.20
C SER A 153 7.86 5.65 -0.78
N ARG A 154 8.41 4.59 -1.39
CA ARG A 154 9.38 4.76 -2.48
C ARG A 154 8.70 5.25 -3.77
N GLY A 155 7.39 5.16 -3.86
CA GLY A 155 6.68 5.32 -5.12
C GLY A 155 6.99 4.19 -6.11
N SER A 156 6.26 4.18 -7.20
CA SER A 156 6.45 3.27 -8.34
C SER A 156 6.53 4.08 -9.62
N GLY A 157 7.36 3.66 -10.56
CA GLY A 157 7.41 4.26 -11.87
C GLY A 157 8.60 3.78 -12.66
N GLU A 158 8.96 4.53 -13.68
CA GLU A 158 9.88 4.11 -14.72
C GLU A 158 11.01 5.11 -14.90
N SER A 159 12.17 4.59 -15.29
CA SER A 159 13.33 5.39 -15.66
C SER A 159 13.53 5.34 -17.17
N TYR A 160 13.88 6.46 -17.77
CA TYR A 160 14.16 6.58 -19.19
C TYR A 160 15.32 7.55 -19.43
N THR A 161 15.95 7.41 -20.60
CA THR A 161 16.97 8.36 -21.07
C THR A 161 16.30 9.50 -21.82
N PRO A 162 16.88 10.72 -21.81
CA PRO A 162 16.37 11.84 -22.62
C PRO A 162 16.17 11.49 -24.10
N ASP A 163 17.14 10.80 -24.71
CA ASP A 163 17.05 10.38 -26.13
C ASP A 163 15.85 9.47 -26.41
N LYS A 164 15.58 8.52 -25.51
CA LYS A 164 14.44 7.61 -25.65
C LYS A 164 13.12 8.37 -25.55
N LEU A 165 13.02 9.31 -24.60
CA LEU A 165 11.82 10.12 -24.43
C LEU A 165 11.58 11.03 -25.65
N ILE A 166 12.63 11.69 -26.16
CA ILE A 166 12.54 12.52 -27.36
C ILE A 166 12.04 11.69 -28.55
N ALA A 167 12.61 10.50 -28.78
CA ALA A 167 12.18 9.62 -29.85
C ALA A 167 10.70 9.18 -29.72
N GLN A 168 10.23 8.91 -28.49
CA GLN A 168 8.82 8.59 -28.23
C GLN A 168 7.90 9.78 -28.53
N LEU A 169 8.30 10.98 -28.14
CA LEU A 169 7.55 12.21 -28.40
C LEU A 169 7.50 12.53 -29.90
N GLU A 170 8.61 12.38 -30.63
CA GLU A 170 8.65 12.54 -32.09
C GLU A 170 7.75 11.51 -32.80
N ALA A 171 7.73 10.26 -32.33
CA ALA A 171 6.82 9.25 -32.86
C ALA A 171 5.35 9.60 -32.59
N LEU A 172 5.03 10.11 -31.40
CA LEU A 172 3.68 10.57 -31.06
C LEU A 172 3.28 11.77 -31.93
N LYS A 173 4.19 12.71 -32.19
CA LYS A 173 3.95 13.85 -33.07
C LYS A 173 3.54 13.41 -34.47
N VAL A 174 4.19 12.40 -35.04
CA VAL A 174 3.83 11.85 -36.36
C VAL A 174 2.44 11.23 -36.34
N LEU A 175 2.09 10.53 -35.26
CA LEU A 175 0.79 9.87 -35.12
C LEU A 175 -0.36 10.88 -35.02
N LEU A 176 -0.16 12.01 -34.35
CA LEU A 176 -1.20 13.01 -34.08
C LEU A 176 -1.21 14.19 -35.08
N GLY A 177 -0.24 14.21 -36.01
CA GLY A 177 0.22 15.38 -36.77
C GLY A 177 -0.87 16.24 -37.42
N ASP A 178 -1.74 15.63 -38.22
CA ASP A 178 -2.75 16.38 -38.98
C ASP A 178 -4.08 16.51 -38.23
N GLU A 179 -4.33 15.62 -37.27
CA GLU A 179 -5.62 15.54 -36.58
C GLU A 179 -5.71 16.49 -35.37
N MET A 180 -4.57 16.80 -34.74
CA MET A 180 -4.53 17.61 -33.51
C MET A 180 -3.31 18.54 -33.46
N PRO A 181 -3.28 19.62 -34.27
CA PRO A 181 -2.13 20.53 -34.37
C PRO A 181 -1.79 21.22 -33.03
N GLU A 182 -2.78 21.46 -32.17
CA GLU A 182 -2.55 22.01 -30.83
C GLU A 182 -1.68 21.08 -29.97
N ILE A 183 -1.89 19.76 -30.05
CA ILE A 183 -1.10 18.77 -29.30
C ILE A 183 0.31 18.65 -29.88
N VAL A 184 0.49 18.85 -31.18
CA VAL A 184 1.82 18.85 -31.80
C VAL A 184 2.71 19.98 -31.26
N VAL A 185 2.16 21.19 -31.08
CA VAL A 185 2.90 22.32 -30.49
C VAL A 185 3.37 21.98 -29.07
N LEU A 186 2.49 21.36 -28.29
CA LEU A 186 2.77 20.94 -26.92
C LEU A 186 3.86 19.84 -26.85
N ILE A 187 3.87 18.93 -27.84
CA ILE A 187 4.92 17.93 -27.98
C ILE A 187 6.27 18.60 -28.33
N ASP A 188 6.28 19.59 -29.22
CA ASP A 188 7.50 20.31 -29.57
C ASP A 188 8.09 21.08 -28.39
N GLU A 189 7.25 21.71 -27.58
CA GLU A 189 7.64 22.32 -26.30
C GLU A 189 8.27 21.30 -25.35
N ALA A 190 7.63 20.14 -25.17
CA ALA A 190 8.16 19.07 -24.33
C ALA A 190 9.52 18.54 -24.82
N ILE A 191 9.70 18.35 -26.14
CA ILE A 191 10.98 17.94 -26.72
C ILE A 191 12.06 18.99 -26.44
N ALA A 192 11.75 20.28 -26.56
CA ALA A 192 12.68 21.36 -26.28
C ALA A 192 13.11 21.37 -24.81
N GLU A 193 12.19 21.15 -23.88
CA GLU A 193 12.50 21.03 -22.44
C GLU A 193 13.45 19.85 -22.15
N VAL A 194 13.17 18.68 -22.72
CA VAL A 194 14.02 17.48 -22.53
C VAL A 194 15.42 17.70 -23.10
N LYS A 195 15.54 18.33 -24.27
CA LYS A 195 16.83 18.71 -24.87
C LYS A 195 17.59 19.72 -23.99
N ALA A 196 16.89 20.68 -23.38
CA ALA A 196 17.51 21.64 -22.47
C ALA A 196 18.04 20.95 -21.20
N LEU A 197 17.35 19.96 -20.65
CA LEU A 197 17.84 19.14 -19.53
C LEU A 197 19.05 18.31 -19.95
N GLN A 198 19.03 17.69 -21.13
CA GLN A 198 20.16 16.95 -21.67
C GLN A 198 21.41 17.83 -21.82
N ALA A 199 21.25 19.06 -22.30
CA ALA A 199 22.34 20.04 -22.40
C ALA A 199 22.93 20.42 -21.02
N LYS A 200 22.16 20.26 -19.94
CA LYS A 200 22.62 20.44 -18.55
C LYS A 200 23.25 19.17 -17.94
N GLY A 201 23.47 18.12 -18.73
CA GLY A 201 24.09 16.87 -18.27
C GLY A 201 23.12 15.90 -17.61
N VAL A 202 21.81 16.06 -17.83
CA VAL A 202 20.83 15.05 -17.42
C VAL A 202 20.99 13.81 -18.29
N THR A 203 21.19 12.66 -17.65
CA THR A 203 21.38 11.36 -18.33
C THR A 203 20.26 10.38 -18.04
N VAL A 204 19.59 10.55 -16.89
CA VAL A 204 18.46 9.71 -16.46
C VAL A 204 17.34 10.62 -16.01
N LEU A 205 16.15 10.37 -16.54
CA LEU A 205 14.89 10.89 -16.06
C LEU A 205 14.11 9.75 -15.43
N GLU A 206 13.43 10.04 -14.32
CA GLU A 206 12.63 9.05 -13.62
C GLU A 206 11.34 9.67 -13.12
N ASP A 207 10.21 9.03 -13.41
CA ASP A 207 8.95 9.41 -12.81
C ASP A 207 8.55 8.42 -11.75
N ARG A 208 7.94 8.93 -10.69
CA ARG A 208 7.39 8.12 -9.63
C ARG A 208 6.01 8.62 -9.23
N THR A 209 5.08 7.70 -9.14
CA THR A 209 3.76 7.90 -8.55
C THR A 209 3.79 7.46 -7.09
N TYR A 210 3.24 8.28 -6.19
CA TYR A 210 3.10 7.99 -4.77
C TYR A 210 1.64 8.05 -4.37
N GLN A 211 1.15 6.93 -3.84
CA GLN A 211 -0.24 6.81 -3.41
C GLN A 211 -0.58 7.79 -2.28
N GLY A 212 -1.65 8.56 -2.46
CA GLY A 212 -2.19 9.48 -1.45
C GLY A 212 -2.86 8.78 -0.26
N CYS A 213 -2.95 9.49 0.87
CA CYS A 213 -3.74 9.06 2.03
C CYS A 213 -5.11 9.76 2.07
N GLY A 214 -6.18 9.00 2.28
CA GLY A 214 -7.47 9.51 2.73
C GLY A 214 -8.62 9.22 1.77
N LYS A 215 -9.69 10.02 1.84
CA LYS A 215 -10.83 9.95 0.90
C LYS A 215 -10.61 10.77 -0.37
N GLN A 216 -9.63 11.65 -0.33
CA GLN A 216 -9.10 12.33 -1.50
C GLN A 216 -7.89 11.50 -1.88
N ASP A 217 -8.11 10.56 -2.81
CA ASP A 217 -7.02 9.83 -3.44
C ASP A 217 -6.25 10.87 -4.24
N ILE A 218 -5.13 11.33 -3.69
CA ILE A 218 -4.26 12.31 -4.30
C ILE A 218 -3.00 11.54 -4.65
N ASP A 219 -2.90 11.02 -5.88
CA ASP A 219 -1.65 10.46 -6.32
C ASP A 219 -0.68 11.60 -6.63
N VAL A 220 0.52 11.48 -6.09
CA VAL A 220 1.59 12.45 -6.29
C VAL A 220 2.48 11.93 -7.40
N TYR A 221 2.72 12.74 -8.42
CA TYR A 221 3.65 12.46 -9.50
C TYR A 221 4.88 13.30 -9.27
N ALA A 222 6.04 12.66 -9.26
CA ALA A 222 7.31 13.34 -9.09
C ALA A 222 8.24 12.92 -10.21
N THR A 223 8.87 13.91 -10.84
CA THR A 223 9.89 13.70 -11.87
C THR A 223 11.25 14.05 -11.30
N PHE A 224 12.20 13.17 -11.55
CA PHE A 224 13.58 13.29 -11.11
C PHE A 224 14.52 13.34 -12.31
N ALA A 225 15.52 14.20 -12.23
CA ALA A 225 16.64 14.24 -13.17
C ALA A 225 17.92 13.85 -12.42
N ASN A 226 18.62 12.81 -12.88
CA ASN A 226 19.80 12.25 -12.21
C ASN A 226 19.58 11.95 -10.71
N GLY A 227 18.33 11.65 -10.31
CA GLY A 227 17.95 11.34 -8.92
C GLY A 227 17.55 12.54 -8.06
N GLU A 228 17.53 13.75 -8.62
CA GLU A 228 17.10 14.99 -7.96
C GLU A 228 15.72 15.43 -8.44
N LEU A 229 14.89 15.86 -7.50
CA LEU A 229 13.51 16.23 -7.77
C LEU A 229 13.43 17.56 -8.53
N ILE A 230 12.95 17.51 -9.77
CA ILE A 230 12.74 18.70 -10.60
C ILE A 230 11.28 19.15 -10.60
N MET A 231 10.36 18.23 -10.28
CA MET A 231 8.93 18.51 -10.22
C MET A 231 8.23 17.54 -9.27
N ALA A 232 7.23 18.02 -8.53
CA ALA A 232 6.28 17.18 -7.83
C ALA A 232 4.88 17.84 -7.83
N GLU A 233 3.87 17.09 -8.24
CA GLU A 233 2.51 17.57 -8.46
C GLU A 233 1.50 16.53 -7.97
N ASP A 234 0.25 16.94 -7.83
CA ASP A 234 -0.84 16.04 -7.52
C ASP A 234 -1.91 15.94 -8.62
N ASP A 235 -2.76 14.91 -8.56
CA ASP A 235 -3.85 14.69 -9.52
C ASP A 235 -4.81 15.90 -9.66
N SER A 236 -4.96 16.73 -8.63
CA SER A 236 -5.81 17.92 -8.74
C SER A 236 -5.19 19.00 -9.61
N ASP A 237 -3.86 19.11 -9.61
CA ASP A 237 -3.13 20.04 -10.48
C ASP A 237 -3.05 19.51 -11.93
N LEU A 238 -3.07 18.18 -12.12
CA LEU A 238 -3.08 17.53 -13.44
C LEU A 238 -4.28 17.92 -14.31
N MET A 239 -5.43 18.20 -13.69
CA MET A 239 -6.63 18.65 -14.39
C MET A 239 -6.52 20.09 -14.92
N MET A 240 -5.45 20.81 -14.57
CA MET A 240 -5.20 22.21 -14.94
C MET A 240 -3.88 22.40 -15.70
N MET A 241 -3.23 21.32 -16.14
CA MET A 241 -1.91 21.37 -16.78
C MET A 241 -1.91 22.11 -18.11
N SER A 242 -0.86 22.91 -18.32
CA SER A 242 -0.44 23.41 -19.63
C SER A 242 -0.06 22.24 -20.54
N GLY A 243 -0.46 22.30 -21.80
CA GLY A 243 -0.64 21.10 -22.61
C GLY A 243 0.61 20.26 -22.95
N ALA A 244 1.83 20.77 -22.76
CA ALA A 244 3.07 20.00 -22.98
C ALA A 244 3.13 18.73 -22.11
N ARG A 245 2.52 18.78 -20.91
CA ARG A 245 2.46 17.66 -19.99
C ARG A 245 1.26 16.75 -20.18
N ALA A 246 0.14 17.27 -20.67
CA ALA A 246 -0.96 16.42 -21.13
C ALA A 246 -0.47 15.51 -22.27
N ALA A 247 0.37 16.04 -23.17
CA ALA A 247 1.01 15.26 -24.22
C ALA A 247 1.98 14.20 -23.68
N LEU A 248 2.81 14.55 -22.69
CA LEU A 248 3.75 13.63 -22.02
C LEU A 248 3.04 12.53 -21.21
N ALA A 249 1.89 12.84 -20.60
CA ALA A 249 1.04 11.87 -19.91
C ALA A 249 0.26 10.98 -20.90
N ALA A 250 -0.21 11.52 -22.03
CA ALA A 250 -0.88 10.77 -23.08
C ALA A 250 0.07 9.86 -23.89
N ALA A 251 1.38 10.15 -23.86
CA ALA A 251 2.43 9.31 -24.46
C ALA A 251 2.78 8.06 -23.63
N ARG A 252 2.27 7.96 -22.40
CA ARG A 252 2.48 6.84 -21.46
C ARG A 252 1.30 5.86 -21.52
#